data_AF-A0A969INZ0-F1
#
_entry.id   AF-A0A969INZ0-F1
#
_cell.length_a   1.000
_cell.length_b   1.000
_cell.length_c   1.000
_cell.angle_alpha   90.00
_cell.angle_beta   90.00
_cell.angle_gamma   90.00
#
_symmetry.space_group_name_H-M   'P 1'
#
loop_
_entity.id
_entity.type
_entity.pdbx_description
1 polymer ?
#
loop_
_entity_poly.entity_id
_entity_poly.type
_entity_poly.pdbx_seq_one_letter_code
_entity_poly.pdbx_strand_id
1 'polypeptide(L)'
;MGREAALLSFMMLIAVVIHDGETASAQVAPSERGHALAQKLCARCHAIEREGASPMGLAPPFRELSQRYPIEMLAEALAEGIVTGHPAMPTFTFEPRDINALLTYIDGLTSPSGKRGQNR
;
A
#
# COMPACT_ATOMS: atom_id res chain seq x y z
N MET A 1 -25.70 71.84 26.03
CA MET A 1 -26.23 70.86 27.00
C MET A 1 -27.07 69.83 26.26
N GLY A 2 -26.88 68.55 26.58
CA GLY A 2 -27.08 67.43 25.68
C GLY A 2 -28.49 66.90 25.46
N ARG A 3 -28.56 65.95 24.52
CA ARG A 3 -29.58 64.90 24.32
C ARG A 3 -28.85 63.72 23.64
N GLU A 4 -28.34 62.76 24.40
CA GLU A 4 -29.00 61.47 24.70
C GLU A 4 -28.99 60.50 23.51
N ALA A 5 -28.20 59.44 23.67
CA ALA A 5 -28.45 58.06 23.25
C ALA A 5 -28.92 57.79 21.80
N ALA A 6 -28.01 57.30 20.97
CA ALA A 6 -28.30 56.23 20.04
C ALA A 6 -26.95 55.60 19.60
N LEU A 7 -26.54 54.50 20.22
CA LEU A 7 -26.96 53.14 19.86
C LEU A 7 -25.95 52.51 18.88
N LEU A 8 -25.39 51.39 19.35
CA LEU A 8 -24.88 50.27 18.56
C LEU A 8 -23.44 50.41 18.05
N SER A 9 -22.50 50.48 19.00
CA SER A 9 -21.10 50.08 18.77
C SER A 9 -21.06 48.60 18.37
N PHE A 10 -21.09 48.38 17.06
CA PHE A 10 -20.42 47.30 16.33
C PHE A 10 -20.43 45.94 17.05
N MET A 11 -21.56 45.23 16.97
CA MET A 11 -21.60 43.78 17.12
C MET A 11 -20.68 43.21 16.02
N MET A 12 -19.42 43.01 16.38
CA MET A 12 -18.41 42.40 15.53
C MET A 12 -18.86 40.96 15.29
N LEU A 13 -19.60 40.77 14.19
CA LEU A 13 -19.83 39.49 13.54
C LEU A 13 -18.45 38.95 13.13
N ILE A 14 -17.73 38.37 14.08
CA ILE A 14 -16.72 37.37 13.77
C ILE A 14 -17.52 36.15 13.32
N ALA A 15 -17.90 36.14 12.04
CA ALA A 15 -18.17 34.90 11.35
C ALA A 15 -16.86 34.10 11.42
N VAL A 16 -16.71 33.32 12.49
CA VAL A 16 -15.73 32.24 12.52
C VAL A 16 -16.16 31.32 11.39
N VAL A 17 -15.51 31.46 10.24
CA VAL A 17 -15.56 30.48 9.17
C VAL A 17 -14.92 29.23 9.77
N ILE A 18 -15.76 28.34 10.30
CA ILE A 18 -15.38 26.97 10.61
C ILE A 18 -14.88 26.40 9.28
N HIS A 19 -13.57 26.38 9.11
CA HIS A 19 -12.95 25.62 8.03
C HIS A 19 -13.12 24.15 8.43
N ASP A 20 -14.14 23.49 7.87
CA ASP A 20 -14.18 22.04 7.73
C ASP A 20 -13.05 21.64 6.75
N GLY A 21 -11.82 21.73 7.25
CA GLY A 21 -10.67 21.11 6.62
C GLY A 21 -10.73 19.63 6.93
N GLU A 22 -11.55 18.88 6.18
CA GLU A 22 -11.45 17.43 6.12
C GLU A 22 -10.03 17.11 5.66
N THR A 23 -9.15 16.84 6.61
CA THR A 23 -7.81 16.33 6.30
C THR A 23 -8.02 14.93 5.72
N ALA A 24 -8.12 14.83 4.40
CA ALA A 24 -8.03 13.57 3.70
C ALA A 24 -6.65 12.97 4.04
N SER A 25 -6.61 12.09 5.04
CA SER A 25 -5.43 11.30 5.34
C SER A 25 -5.10 10.51 4.08
N ALA A 26 -4.00 10.88 3.40
CA ALA A 26 -3.55 10.17 2.22
C ALA A 26 -3.26 8.72 2.63
N GLN A 27 -4.17 7.81 2.30
CA GLN A 27 -3.97 6.39 2.57
C GLN A 27 -2.80 5.94 1.68
N VAL A 28 -1.74 5.38 2.29
CA VAL A 28 -0.62 4.78 1.56
C VAL A 28 -1.17 3.78 0.54
N ALA A 29 -0.73 3.90 -0.72
CA ALA A 29 -1.23 3.03 -1.77
C ALA A 29 -0.90 1.56 -1.43
N PRO A 30 -1.81 0.61 -1.70
CA PRO A 30 -1.54 -0.80 -1.38
C PRO A 30 -0.23 -1.33 -1.99
N SER A 31 0.11 -0.90 -3.20
CA SER A 31 1.39 -1.25 -3.86
C SER A 31 2.61 -0.72 -3.11
N GLU A 32 2.57 0.52 -2.60
CA GLU A 32 3.68 1.11 -1.82
C GLU A 32 3.85 0.38 -0.49
N ARG A 33 2.72 0.06 0.17
CA ARG A 33 2.73 -0.74 1.39
C ARG A 33 3.30 -2.14 1.15
N GLY A 34 2.89 -2.78 0.05
CA GLY A 34 3.39 -4.11 -0.34
C GLY A 34 4.89 -4.09 -0.61
N HIS A 35 5.39 -3.07 -1.32
CA HIS A 35 6.82 -2.88 -1.55
C HIS A 35 7.59 -2.71 -0.24
N ALA A 36 7.13 -1.85 0.67
CA ALA A 36 7.77 -1.63 1.95
C ALA A 36 7.83 -2.91 2.81
N LEU A 37 6.77 -3.72 2.80
CA LEU A 37 6.75 -5.03 3.45
C LEU A 37 7.75 -5.99 2.82
N ALA A 38 7.77 -6.06 1.49
CA ALA A 38 8.71 -6.91 0.74
C ALA A 38 10.17 -6.52 1.01
N GLN A 39 10.47 -5.22 1.05
CA GLN A 39 11.79 -4.70 1.43
C GLN A 39 12.20 -5.16 2.83
N LYS A 40 11.30 -5.00 3.80
CA LYS A 40 11.59 -5.32 5.20
C LYS A 40 11.75 -6.82 5.45
N LEU A 41 10.95 -7.67 4.80
CA LEU A 41 10.78 -9.07 5.19
C LEU A 41 11.30 -10.07 4.16
N CYS A 42 11.31 -9.72 2.88
CA CYS A 42 11.51 -10.64 1.76
C CYS A 42 12.83 -10.39 1.01
N ALA A 43 13.30 -9.14 0.96
CA ALA A 43 14.44 -8.72 0.14
C ALA A 43 15.78 -9.35 0.52
N ARG A 44 15.91 -9.92 1.73
CA ARG A 44 17.12 -10.68 2.10
C ARG A 44 17.32 -11.95 1.28
N CYS A 45 16.24 -12.48 0.69
CA CYS A 45 16.27 -13.71 -0.11
C CYS A 45 15.84 -13.47 -1.55
N HIS A 46 14.79 -12.69 -1.78
CA HIS A 46 14.18 -12.48 -3.09
C HIS A 46 14.62 -11.16 -3.73
N ALA A 47 14.79 -11.16 -5.06
CA ALA A 47 14.74 -9.92 -5.83
C ALA A 47 13.31 -9.42 -5.88
N ILE A 48 13.06 -8.27 -5.25
CA ILE A 48 11.71 -7.69 -5.11
C ILE A 48 11.45 -6.56 -6.12
N GLU A 49 12.45 -6.14 -6.87
CA GLU A 49 12.36 -5.06 -7.85
C GLU A 49 12.01 -5.60 -9.25
N ARG A 50 11.73 -4.69 -10.19
CA ARG A 50 11.46 -5.03 -11.60
C ARG A 50 12.63 -5.75 -12.28
N GLU A 51 13.84 -5.56 -11.76
CA GLU A 51 15.08 -6.10 -12.29
C GLU A 51 15.97 -6.67 -11.18
N GLY A 52 17.09 -7.27 -11.57
CA GLY A 52 18.07 -7.83 -10.63
C GLY A 52 17.82 -9.30 -10.29
N ALA A 53 18.88 -9.94 -9.80
CA ALA A 53 18.88 -11.34 -9.36
C ALA A 53 18.60 -11.43 -7.86
N SER A 54 17.93 -12.50 -7.44
CA SER A 54 17.69 -12.78 -6.03
C SER A 54 19.00 -12.98 -5.27
N PRO A 55 19.16 -12.42 -4.06
CA PRO A 55 20.32 -12.69 -3.21
C PRO A 55 20.52 -14.19 -2.92
N MET A 56 19.43 -14.94 -2.84
CA MET A 56 19.45 -16.40 -2.71
C MET A 56 19.03 -17.03 -4.04
N GLY A 57 19.90 -17.85 -4.65
CA GLY A 57 19.65 -18.41 -5.99
C GLY A 57 18.42 -19.32 -6.09
N LEU A 58 17.99 -19.93 -4.99
CA LEU A 58 16.76 -20.75 -4.93
C LEU A 58 15.48 -19.91 -4.79
N ALA A 59 15.59 -18.64 -4.40
CA ALA A 59 14.45 -17.77 -4.20
C ALA A 59 14.09 -17.09 -5.53
N PRO A 60 12.91 -17.37 -6.13
CA PRO A 60 12.53 -16.73 -7.39
C PRO A 60 12.34 -15.21 -7.21
N PRO A 61 12.68 -14.38 -8.21
CA PRO A 61 12.33 -12.96 -8.22
C PRO A 61 10.81 -12.75 -8.17
N PHE A 62 10.35 -11.70 -7.49
CA PHE A 62 8.91 -11.44 -7.30
C PHE A 62 8.14 -11.29 -8.62
N ARG A 63 8.75 -10.65 -9.62
CA ARG A 63 8.18 -10.47 -10.97
C ARG A 63 7.87 -11.78 -11.72
N GLU A 64 8.39 -12.90 -11.24
CA GLU A 64 8.15 -14.23 -11.83
C GLU A 64 7.13 -15.04 -11.02
N LEU A 65 6.72 -14.57 -9.84
CA LEU A 65 5.88 -15.35 -8.93
C LEU A 65 4.50 -15.63 -9.51
N SER A 66 3.80 -14.62 -10.04
CA SER A 66 2.45 -14.84 -10.59
C SER A 66 2.45 -15.57 -11.94
N GLN A 67 3.62 -15.72 -12.58
CA GLN A 67 3.78 -16.58 -13.75
C GLN A 67 3.90 -18.06 -13.36
N ARG A 68 4.44 -18.34 -12.16
CA ARG A 68 4.70 -19.69 -11.64
C ARG A 68 3.59 -20.20 -10.73
N TYR A 69 2.92 -19.29 -10.03
CA TYR A 69 1.89 -19.57 -9.03
C TYR A 69 0.69 -18.65 -9.26
N PRO A 70 -0.54 -19.17 -9.42
CA PRO A 70 -1.74 -18.33 -9.46
C PRO A 70 -1.79 -17.38 -8.26
N ILE A 71 -2.35 -16.17 -8.45
CA ILE A 71 -2.44 -15.18 -7.38
C ILE A 71 -3.20 -15.73 -6.17
N GLU A 72 -4.21 -16.56 -6.40
CA GLU A 72 -5.03 -17.19 -5.37
C GLU A 72 -4.18 -18.13 -4.50
N MET A 73 -3.26 -18.89 -5.11
CA MET A 73 -2.33 -19.74 -4.38
C MET A 73 -1.35 -18.93 -3.53
N LEU A 74 -0.88 -17.79 -4.06
CA LEU A 74 -0.04 -16.88 -3.29
C LEU A 74 -0.81 -16.26 -2.12
N ALA A 75 -2.09 -15.94 -2.31
CA ALA A 75 -2.94 -15.40 -1.27
C ALA A 75 -3.17 -16.41 -0.14
N GLU A 76 -3.50 -17.65 -0.48
CA GLU A 76 -3.66 -18.75 0.47
C GLU A 76 -2.37 -18.99 1.26
N ALA A 77 -1.23 -19.10 0.57
CA ALA A 77 0.07 -19.25 1.21
C ALA A 77 0.44 -18.09 2.15
N LEU A 78 0.05 -16.87 1.82
CA LEU A 78 0.27 -15.71 2.69
C LEU A 78 -0.68 -15.69 3.89
N ALA A 79 -1.91 -16.20 3.72
CA ALA A 79 -2.94 -16.23 4.75
C ALA A 79 -2.72 -17.34 5.79
N GLU A 80 -2.28 -18.52 5.35
CA GLU A 80 -1.91 -19.63 6.24
C GLU A 80 -0.53 -19.45 6.90
N GLY A 81 0.17 -18.39 6.50
CA GLY A 81 1.56 -18.12 6.82
C GLY A 81 2.48 -18.78 5.81
N ILE A 82 3.53 -18.07 5.38
CA ILE A 82 4.34 -18.52 4.24
C ILE A 82 5.13 -19.79 4.59
N VAL A 83 4.51 -20.93 4.35
CA VAL A 83 5.10 -22.27 4.42
C VAL A 83 5.16 -22.81 2.99
N THR A 84 5.82 -22.07 2.11
CA THR A 84 5.96 -22.49 0.70
C THR A 84 7.35 -23.08 0.47
N GLY A 85 7.37 -24.39 0.23
CA GLY A 85 8.37 -25.07 -0.61
C GLY A 85 9.74 -25.37 -0.03
N HIS A 86 10.26 -24.65 0.98
CA HIS A 86 11.58 -24.95 1.55
C HIS A 86 11.77 -24.41 2.99
N PRO A 87 12.41 -25.15 3.92
CA PRO A 87 12.66 -24.72 5.31
C PRO A 87 13.45 -23.41 5.50
N ALA A 88 14.03 -22.87 4.42
CA ALA A 88 14.81 -21.62 4.45
C ALA A 88 13.93 -20.37 4.37
N MET A 89 12.67 -20.49 3.95
CA MET A 89 11.72 -19.40 3.94
C MET A 89 11.08 -19.30 5.33
N PRO A 90 11.26 -18.18 6.07
CA PRO A 90 10.65 -18.03 7.37
C PRO A 90 9.14 -17.90 7.28
N THR A 91 8.48 -18.40 8.31
CA THR A 91 7.05 -18.20 8.51
C THR A 91 6.80 -16.76 8.92
N PHE A 92 5.82 -16.15 8.27
CA PHE A 92 5.29 -14.83 8.63
C PHE A 92 3.78 -14.95 8.79
N THR A 93 3.23 -14.24 9.77
CA THR A 93 1.78 -14.02 9.87
C THR A 93 1.49 -12.62 9.38
N PHE A 94 0.58 -12.51 8.42
CA PHE A 94 0.16 -11.23 7.86
C PHE A 94 -1.31 -10.98 8.14
N GLU A 95 -1.65 -9.73 8.42
CA GLU A 95 -3.04 -9.28 8.40
C GLU A 95 -3.57 -9.29 6.96
N PRO A 96 -4.88 -9.50 6.73
CA PRO A 96 -5.48 -9.51 5.39
C PRO A 96 -5.13 -8.29 4.53
N ARG A 97 -5.00 -7.12 5.18
CA ARG A 97 -4.58 -5.88 4.51
C ARG A 97 -3.16 -5.97 3.94
N ASP A 98 -2.24 -6.61 4.66
CA ASP A 98 -0.84 -6.74 4.27
C ASP A 98 -0.66 -7.80 3.20
N ILE A 99 -1.45 -8.88 3.27
CA ILE A 99 -1.55 -9.88 2.20
C ILE A 99 -1.98 -9.20 0.90
N ASN A 100 -3.09 -8.46 0.92
CA ASN A 100 -3.58 -7.76 -0.25
C ASN A 100 -2.56 -6.74 -0.80
N ALA A 101 -1.85 -6.02 0.08
CA ALA A 101 -0.81 -5.09 -0.31
C ALA A 101 0.36 -5.80 -1.03
N LEU A 102 0.85 -6.92 -0.49
CA LEU A 102 1.91 -7.74 -1.10
C LEU A 102 1.48 -8.28 -2.47
N LEU A 103 0.27 -8.85 -2.57
CA LEU A 103 -0.25 -9.38 -3.84
C LEU A 103 -0.41 -8.28 -4.88
N THR A 104 -0.93 -7.11 -4.48
CA THR A 104 -1.05 -5.94 -5.38
C THR A 104 0.32 -5.54 -5.92
N TYR A 105 1.34 -5.51 -5.06
CA TYR A 105 2.71 -5.19 -5.48
C TYR A 105 3.29 -6.24 -6.44
N ILE A 106 3.16 -7.54 -6.10
CA ILE A 106 3.65 -8.66 -6.92
C ILE A 106 2.99 -8.66 -8.31
N ASP A 107 1.67 -8.48 -8.38
CA ASP A 107 0.95 -8.40 -9.65
C ASP A 107 1.42 -7.21 -10.51
N GLY A 108 1.66 -6.05 -9.87
CA GLY A 108 2.18 -4.85 -10.51
C GLY A 108 3.59 -4.99 -11.11
N LEU A 109 4.35 -6.00 -10.71
CA LEU A 109 5.66 -6.33 -11.29
C LEU A 109 5.56 -7.20 -12.55
N THR A 110 4.46 -7.95 -12.70
CA THR A 110 4.33 -8.98 -13.75
C THR A 110 3.75 -8.41 -15.05
N SER A 111 3.13 -7.23 -15.00
CA SER A 111 2.84 -6.48 -16.21
C SER A 111 4.14 -5.84 -16.74
N PRO A 112 4.58 -6.16 -17.98
CA PRO A 112 5.65 -5.38 -18.60
C PRO A 112 5.17 -3.92 -18.62
N SER A 113 6.07 -2.99 -18.34
CA SER A 113 5.85 -1.56 -18.58
C SER A 113 5.53 -1.37 -20.07
N GLY A 114 4.25 -1.48 -20.43
CA GLY A 114 3.80 -1.50 -21.82
C GLY A 114 2.60 -2.42 -22.03
N LYS A 115 1.41 -1.79 -22.12
CA LYS A 115 0.09 -2.36 -22.45
C LYS A 115 -0.73 -2.92 -21.28
N ARG A 116 -1.36 -2.02 -20.54
CA ARG A 116 -2.71 -2.25 -20.01
C ARG A 116 -3.68 -1.19 -20.53
N GLY A 117 -3.80 -1.11 -21.85
CA GLY A 117 -5.06 -0.80 -22.51
C GLY A 117 -5.66 -2.13 -22.96
N GLN A 118 -6.88 -2.43 -22.52
CA GLN A 118 -7.82 -3.50 -22.92
C GLN A 118 -8.75 -3.72 -21.71
N ASN A 119 -9.82 -2.94 -21.57
CA ASN A 119 -11.11 -3.21 -22.21
C ASN A 119 -11.63 -4.62 -21.88
N ARG A 120 -12.35 -4.74 -20.75
CA ARG A 120 -13.60 -5.49 -20.60
C ARG A 120 -14.32 -5.05 -19.33
#